data_AF-A0A3P6HCJ3-F1
#
_entry.id   AF-A0A3P6HCJ3-F1
#
_cell.length_a   1.000
_cell.length_b   1.000
_cell.length_c   1.000
_cell.angle_alpha   90.00
_cell.angle_beta   90.00
_cell.angle_gamma   90.00
#
_symmetry.space_group_name_H-M   'P 1'
#
loop_
_entity.id
_entity.type
_entity.pdbx_description
1 polymer ?
#
loop_
_entity_poly.entity_id
_entity_poly.type
_entity_poly.pdbx_seq_one_letter_code
_entity_poly.pdbx_strand_id
1 'polypeptide(L)'
;MSAAEILSKALEEAAIWLNLHNLDQGTAPPAPMIDPSPQAWRKPLAGMVKCKMGCSWTEASNTCGGAWIVRDSDSKALCHSRRMFGGISSCLQAEQVT
;
A
#
# COMPACT_ATOMS: atom_id res chain seq x y z
N MET A 1 1.09 27.80 -7.13
CA MET A 1 1.15 26.59 -6.30
C MET A 1 2.61 26.20 -6.15
N SER A 2 3.21 26.52 -5.00
CA SER A 2 4.63 26.30 -4.70
C SER A 2 4.87 24.88 -4.15
N ALA A 3 6.13 24.44 -4.14
CA ALA A 3 6.50 23.16 -3.55
C ALA A 3 6.13 23.06 -2.05
N ALA A 4 6.21 24.17 -1.31
CA ALA A 4 5.83 24.22 0.10
C ALA A 4 4.32 24.02 0.29
N GLU A 5 3.49 24.60 -0.58
CA GLU A 5 2.04 24.42 -0.54
C GLU A 5 1.64 22.97 -0.85
N ILE A 6 2.33 22.32 -1.80
CA ILE A 6 2.11 20.90 -2.14
C ILE A 6 2.49 20.02 -0.95
N LEU A 7 3.65 20.26 -0.33
CA LEU A 7 4.10 19.50 0.82
C LEU A 7 3.15 19.65 2.02
N SER A 8 2.69 20.87 2.31
CA SER A 8 1.74 21.14 3.39
C SER A 8 0.46 20.34 3.20
N LYS A 9 -0.12 20.37 1.98
CA LYS A 9 -1.33 19.63 1.66
C LYS A 9 -1.13 18.12 1.76
N ALA A 10 -0.01 17.61 1.25
CA ALA A 10 0.29 16.18 1.32
C ALA A 10 0.44 15.70 2.78
N LEU A 11 1.05 16.50 3.65
CA LEU A 11 1.19 16.18 5.08
C LEU A 11 -0.16 16.22 5.81
N GLU A 12 -1.01 17.20 5.51
CA GLU A 12 -2.37 17.27 6.06
C GLU A 12 -3.21 16.06 5.64
N GLU A 13 -3.20 15.70 4.35
CA GLU A 13 -3.92 14.52 3.84
C GLU A 13 -3.41 13.23 4.48
N ALA A 14 -2.09 13.07 4.65
CA ALA A 14 -1.49 11.92 5.32
C ALA A 14 -1.89 11.82 6.80
N ALA A 15 -1.93 12.94 7.52
CA ALA A 15 -2.34 12.98 8.91
C ALA A 15 -3.83 12.61 9.08
N ILE A 16 -4.69 13.08 8.18
CA ILE A 16 -6.11 12.73 8.16
C ILE A 16 -6.28 11.23 7.90
N TRP A 17 -5.58 10.69 6.89
CA TRP A 17 -5.63 9.27 6.56
C TRP A 17 -5.21 8.38 7.74
N LEU A 18 -4.13 8.75 8.43
CA LEU A 18 -3.61 8.03 9.60
C LEU A 18 -4.62 8.04 10.77
N ASN A 19 -5.21 9.20 11.06
CA ASN A 19 -6.20 9.33 12.12
C ASN A 19 -7.44 8.47 11.84
N LEU A 20 -7.93 8.46 10.59
CA LEU A 20 -9.07 7.62 10.21
C LEU A 20 -8.76 6.13 10.35
N HIS A 21 -7.58 5.68 9.91
CA HIS A 21 -7.16 4.28 10.06
C HIS A 21 -7.00 3.83 11.52
N ASN A 22 -6.57 4.74 12.40
CA ASN A 22 -6.45 4.44 13.84
C ASN A 22 -7.82 4.38 14.53
N LEU A 23 -8.82 5.13 14.06
CA LEU A 23 -10.18 5.13 14.61
C LEU A 23 -11.00 3.91 14.16
N ASP A 24 -10.76 3.39 12.95
CA ASP A 24 -11.43 2.18 12.42
C ASP A 24 -10.98 0.87 13.08
N GLN A 25 -9.99 0.90 14.00
CA GLN A 25 -9.63 -0.27 14.81
C GLN A 25 -10.67 -0.60 15.90
N GLY A 26 -11.69 0.24 16.08
CA GLY A 26 -12.83 -0.02 16.97
C GLY A 26 -13.74 -1.12 16.43
N THR A 27 -13.53 -2.35 16.89
CA THR A 27 -14.31 -3.58 16.58
C THR A 27 -13.93 -4.26 15.26
N ALA A 28 -12.64 -4.55 15.07
CA ALA A 28 -12.25 -5.59 14.14
C ALA A 28 -12.92 -6.93 14.54
N PRO A 29 -13.54 -7.67 13.60
CA PRO A 29 -13.87 -9.08 13.82
C PRO A 29 -12.63 -9.80 14.36
N PRO A 30 -12.77 -10.82 15.24
CA PRO A 30 -11.63 -11.56 15.76
C PRO A 30 -10.71 -11.93 14.60
N ALA A 31 -9.47 -11.49 14.68
CA ALA A 31 -8.48 -11.71 13.64
C ALA A 31 -8.52 -13.21 13.29
N PRO A 32 -8.76 -13.59 12.01
CA PRO A 32 -8.68 -14.98 11.64
C PRO A 32 -7.30 -15.47 12.06
N MET A 33 -7.28 -16.58 12.81
CA MET A 33 -6.05 -17.23 13.27
C MET A 33 -5.10 -17.30 12.06
N ILE A 34 -4.00 -16.55 12.14
CA ILE A 34 -3.04 -16.46 11.05
C ILE A 34 -2.36 -17.81 10.97
N ASP A 35 -2.83 -18.66 10.06
CA ASP A 35 -2.08 -19.82 9.63
C ASP A 35 -0.75 -19.31 9.05
N PRO A 36 0.41 -19.68 9.60
CA PRO A 36 1.72 -19.23 9.12
C PRO A 36 2.08 -19.83 7.76
N SER A 37 1.23 -20.66 7.15
CA SER A 37 1.40 -21.07 5.76
C SER A 37 1.41 -19.83 4.85
N PRO A 38 2.30 -19.77 3.83
CA PRO A 38 2.27 -18.68 2.86
C PRO A 38 0.89 -18.68 2.22
N GLN A 39 0.07 -17.70 2.61
CA GLN A 39 -1.33 -17.66 2.25
C GLN A 39 -1.41 -17.55 0.73
N ALA A 40 -1.62 -18.70 0.07
CA ALA A 40 -1.75 -18.76 -1.37
C ALA A 40 -2.84 -17.79 -1.80
N TRP A 41 -2.62 -17.07 -2.88
CA TRP A 41 -3.58 -16.05 -3.30
C TRP A 41 -4.97 -16.67 -3.50
N ARG A 42 -5.97 -16.11 -2.83
CA ARG A 42 -7.37 -16.51 -2.98
C ARG A 42 -8.15 -15.47 -3.76
N LYS A 43 -8.97 -15.93 -4.70
CA LYS A 43 -9.99 -15.13 -5.40
C LYS A 43 -10.89 -14.40 -4.37
N PRO A 44 -11.20 -13.11 -4.54
CA PRO A 44 -12.14 -12.41 -3.65
C PRO A 44 -13.57 -12.94 -3.84
N LEU A 45 -14.44 -12.70 -2.85
CA LEU A 45 -15.86 -13.02 -2.95
C LEU A 45 -16.52 -12.24 -4.09
N ALA A 46 -17.62 -12.78 -4.63
CA ALA A 46 -18.38 -12.11 -5.67
C ALA A 46 -18.81 -10.70 -5.23
N GLY A 47 -18.63 -9.72 -6.11
CA GLY A 47 -18.89 -8.30 -5.81
C GLY A 47 -17.77 -7.58 -5.05
N MET A 48 -16.70 -8.27 -4.66
CA MET A 48 -15.50 -7.65 -4.06
C MET A 48 -14.34 -7.60 -5.04
N VAL A 49 -13.45 -6.63 -4.80
CA VAL A 49 -12.16 -6.52 -5.48
C VAL A 49 -11.02 -6.82 -4.51
N LYS A 50 -9.90 -7.32 -5.02
CA LYS A 50 -8.68 -7.54 -4.25
C LYS A 50 -7.52 -6.81 -4.90
N CYS A 51 -6.91 -5.90 -4.14
CA CYS A 51 -5.64 -5.28 -4.50
C CYS A 51 -4.48 -6.19 -4.08
N LYS A 52 -3.56 -6.47 -4.99
CA LYS A 52 -2.23 -7.00 -4.67
C LYS A 52 -1.23 -5.87 -4.77
N MET A 53 -0.44 -5.69 -3.72
CA MET A 53 0.67 -4.73 -3.70
C MET A 53 1.98 -5.51 -3.60
N GLY A 54 3.02 -4.98 -4.22
CA GLY A 54 4.39 -5.48 -4.08
C GLY A 54 5.36 -4.32 -4.08
N CYS A 55 6.37 -4.39 -3.23
CA CYS A 55 7.43 -3.40 -3.13
C CYS A 55 8.80 -4.07 -3.26
N SER A 56 9.79 -3.27 -3.64
CA SER A 56 11.19 -3.66 -3.67
C SER A 56 12.05 -2.44 -3.36
N TRP A 57 13.11 -2.66 -2.59
CA TRP A 57 14.14 -1.66 -2.32
C TRP A 57 15.52 -2.27 -2.54
N THR A 58 16.44 -1.45 -3.00
CA THR A 58 17.84 -1.82 -3.14
C THR A 58 18.72 -0.65 -2.69
N GLU A 59 19.61 -0.96 -1.76
CA GLU A 59 20.64 -0.03 -1.29
C GLU A 59 21.66 0.29 -2.39
N ALA A 60 21.98 -0.69 -3.25
CA ALA A 60 23.00 -0.55 -4.29
C ALA A 60 22.72 0.59 -5.28
N SER A 61 21.45 0.89 -5.58
CA SER A 61 21.05 2.01 -6.44
C SER A 61 20.31 3.12 -5.70
N ASN A 62 20.18 3.06 -4.37
CA ASN A 62 19.40 4.01 -3.56
C ASN A 62 17.99 4.25 -4.13
N THR A 63 17.33 3.18 -4.56
CA THR A 63 16.00 3.24 -5.18
C THR A 63 15.06 2.25 -4.55
N CYS A 64 13.78 2.62 -4.43
CA CYS A 64 12.70 1.70 -4.17
C CYS A 64 11.59 1.84 -5.23
N GLY A 65 10.72 0.86 -5.28
CA GLY A 65 9.53 0.91 -6.12
C GLY A 65 8.40 0.07 -5.56
N GLY A 66 7.19 0.49 -5.88
CA GLY A 66 5.96 -0.20 -5.56
C GLY A 66 5.14 -0.44 -6.82
N ALA A 67 4.39 -1.53 -6.85
CA ALA A 67 3.41 -1.82 -7.88
C ALA A 67 2.16 -2.41 -7.26
N TRP A 68 1.01 -2.11 -7.85
CA TRP A 68 -0.25 -2.70 -7.44
C TRP A 68 -1.12 -3.10 -8.62
N ILE A 69 -2.00 -4.05 -8.38
CA ILE A 69 -3.02 -4.49 -9.31
C ILE A 69 -4.28 -4.88 -8.56
N VAL A 70 -5.41 -4.32 -8.98
CA VAL A 70 -6.74 -4.63 -8.47
C VAL A 70 -7.41 -5.62 -9.42
N ARG A 71 -7.91 -6.72 -8.87
CA ARG A 71 -8.70 -7.71 -9.60
C ARG A 71 -10.07 -7.90 -8.98
N ASP A 72 -11.08 -8.12 -9.79
CA ASP A 72 -12.40 -8.57 -9.32
C ASP A 72 -12.40 -10.05 -8.93
N SER A 73 -13.57 -10.56 -8.53
CA SER A 73 -13.76 -11.99 -8.31
C SER A 73 -13.41 -12.80 -9.55
N ASP A 74 -13.69 -12.36 -10.77
CA ASP A 74 -13.36 -13.15 -11.98
C ASP A 74 -11.89 -13.07 -12.40
N SER A 75 -11.03 -12.55 -11.50
CA SER A 75 -9.60 -12.36 -11.71
C SER A 75 -9.28 -11.39 -12.84
N LYS A 76 -10.28 -10.62 -13.32
CA LYS A 76 -10.09 -9.58 -14.32
C LYS A 76 -9.36 -8.42 -13.68
N ALA A 77 -8.30 -7.96 -14.33
CA ALA A 77 -7.60 -6.76 -13.90
C ALA A 77 -8.50 -5.54 -14.16
N LEU A 78 -8.79 -4.79 -13.10
CA LEU A 78 -9.59 -3.57 -13.17
C LEU A 78 -8.70 -2.33 -13.30
N CYS A 79 -7.66 -2.25 -12.47
CA CYS A 79 -6.68 -1.19 -12.54
C CYS A 79 -5.32 -1.67 -12.04
N HIS A 80 -4.25 -1.03 -12.50
CA HIS A 80 -2.88 -1.28 -12.06
C HIS A 80 -2.05 0.00 -12.12
N SER A 81 -1.00 0.07 -11.32
CA SER A 81 -0.02 1.15 -11.38
C SER A 81 1.34 0.66 -10.87
N ARG A 82 2.37 1.47 -11.13
CA ARG A 82 3.73 1.28 -10.61
C ARG A 82 4.40 2.63 -10.41
N ARG A 83 5.22 2.74 -9.38
CA ARG A 83 6.05 3.93 -9.14
C ARG A 83 7.41 3.55 -8.61
N MET A 84 8.41 4.37 -8.94
CA MET A 84 9.79 4.27 -8.47
C MET A 84 10.18 5.59 -7.82
N PHE A 85 11.00 5.49 -6.78
CA PHE A 85 11.61 6.62 -6.08
C PHE A 85 13.12 6.42 -6.03
N GLY A 86 13.88 7.49 -6.29
CA GLY A 86 15.32 7.53 -6.10
C GLY A 86 15.69 8.35 -4.86
N GLY A 87 16.95 8.25 -4.43
CA GLY A 87 17.43 8.94 -3.24
C GLY A 87 16.93 8.32 -1.93
N ILE A 88 16.65 7.01 -1.96
CA ILE A 88 16.15 6.25 -0.81
C ILE A 88 17.35 5.63 -0.09
N SER A 89 17.69 6.19 1.07
CA SER A 89 18.89 5.86 1.83
C SER A 89 18.69 4.79 2.90
N SER A 90 17.46 4.31 3.11
CA SER A 90 17.18 3.27 4.10
C SER A 90 15.93 2.46 3.77
N CYS A 91 15.85 1.23 4.31
CA CYS A 91 14.65 0.39 4.24
C CYS A 91 13.43 1.10 4.84
N LEU A 92 13.61 1.75 5.99
CA LEU A 92 12.54 2.50 6.65
C LEU A 92 11.98 3.63 5.74
N GLN A 93 12.84 4.36 5.05
CA GLN A 93 12.40 5.38 4.10
C GLN A 93 11.70 4.74 2.88
N ALA A 94 12.15 3.57 2.42
CA ALA A 94 11.50 2.84 1.35
C ALA A 94 10.06 2.44 1.73
N GLU A 95 9.87 1.91 2.94
CA GLU A 95 8.56 1.52 3.50
C GLU A 95 7.59 2.70 3.62
N GLN A 96 8.09 3.92 3.77
CA GLN A 96 7.26 5.12 3.87
C GLN A 96 6.72 5.59 2.50
N VAL A 97 7.34 5.20 1.40
CA VAL A 97 7.01 5.70 0.06
C VAL A 97 6.45 4.62 -0.88
N THR A 98 6.48 3.35 -0.49
CA THR A 98 5.95 2.21 -1.27
C THR A 98 4.86 1.48 -0.52
#